data_AF-A0A9X8JJ06-F1
#
_entry.id   AF-A0A9X8JJ06-F1
#
_cell.length_a   1.000
_cell.length_b   1.000
_cell.length_c   1.000
_cell.angle_alpha   90.00
_cell.angle_beta   90.00
_cell.angle_gamma   90.00
#
_symmetry.space_group_name_H-M   'P 1'
#
loop_
_entity.id
_entity.type
_entity.pdbx_description
1 polymer ?
#
loop_
_entity_poly.entity_id
_entity_poly.type
_entity_poly.pdbx_seq_one_letter_code
_entity_poly.pdbx_strand_id
1 'polypeptide(L)'
;MALKETKFTVLITFDITVDGRTEVYSKVTKQLADNGFTKESPSGVELPENVYYGVIARPVEFDDEGHVSVGELKSASDSISARVIELLEQIFDINDVQNKMLVHVGRKSTSTTVIK
;
A
#
# COMPACT_ATOMS: atom_id res chain seq x y z
N MET A 1 10.45 20.73 15.55
CA MET A 1 10.04 19.68 14.58
C MET A 1 10.29 18.31 15.16
N ALA A 2 9.32 17.40 15.05
CA ALA A 2 9.39 16.04 15.58
C ALA A 2 8.94 15.02 14.53
N LEU A 3 9.73 13.95 14.34
CA LEU A 3 9.33 12.81 13.52
C LEU A 3 8.37 11.93 14.31
N LYS A 4 7.17 11.68 13.79
CA LYS A 4 6.21 10.74 14.37
C LYS A 4 5.89 9.62 13.39
N GLU A 5 5.86 8.39 13.90
CA GLU A 5 5.38 7.25 13.13
C GLU A 5 3.90 7.43 12.76
N THR A 6 3.64 7.50 11.46
CA THR A 6 2.30 7.61 10.88
C THR A 6 2.02 6.37 10.06
N LYS A 7 0.83 5.77 10.27
CA LYS A 7 0.39 4.58 9.55
C LYS A 7 -0.41 4.96 8.31
N PHE A 8 -0.10 4.30 7.21
CA PHE A 8 -0.77 4.42 5.92
C PHE A 8 -1.37 3.07 5.56
N THR A 9 -2.63 3.09 5.17
CA THR A 9 -3.32 2.01 4.49
C THR A 9 -2.87 1.97 3.05
N VAL A 10 -2.55 0.78 2.57
CA VAL A 10 -2.24 0.52 1.17
C VAL A 10 -3.23 -0.52 0.65
N LEU A 11 -3.89 -0.20 -0.45
CA LEU A 11 -4.71 -1.13 -1.21
C LEU A 11 -4.05 -1.35 -2.56
N ILE A 12 -3.79 -2.59 -2.91
CA ILE A 12 -3.21 -3.00 -4.18
C ILE A 12 -4.31 -3.70 -4.95
N THR A 13 -4.53 -3.29 -6.19
CA THR A 13 -5.39 -3.99 -7.14
C THR A 13 -4.60 -4.19 -8.42
N PHE A 14 -4.61 -5.40 -8.98
CA PHE A 14 -3.97 -5.64 -10.27
C PHE A 14 -4.85 -6.50 -11.16
N ASP A 15 -4.65 -6.39 -12.46
CA ASP A 15 -5.23 -7.26 -13.46
C ASP A 15 -4.07 -7.90 -14.21
N ILE A 16 -3.98 -9.23 -14.17
CA ILE A 16 -2.93 -9.97 -14.87
C ILE A 16 -3.54 -10.86 -15.94
N THR A 17 -2.97 -10.78 -17.14
CA THR A 17 -3.25 -11.73 -18.20
C THR A 17 -2.30 -12.90 -18.02
N VAL A 18 -2.79 -13.96 -17.38
CA VAL A 18 -2.08 -15.23 -17.29
C VAL A 18 -2.70 -16.17 -18.31
N ASP A 19 -2.00 -16.45 -19.42
CA ASP A 19 -2.41 -17.45 -20.43
C ASP A 19 -2.47 -18.87 -19.83
N GLY A 20 -3.38 -19.12 -18.89
CA GLY A 20 -3.55 -20.38 -18.17
C GLY A 20 -2.54 -20.64 -17.03
N ARG A 21 -1.68 -19.68 -16.67
CA ARG A 21 -0.65 -19.85 -15.63
C ARG A 21 -1.15 -19.53 -14.22
N THR A 22 -2.02 -20.37 -13.66
CA THR A 22 -2.58 -20.20 -12.31
C THR A 22 -1.51 -20.18 -11.20
N GLU A 23 -0.34 -20.79 -11.44
CA GLU A 23 0.80 -20.79 -10.52
C GLU A 23 1.36 -19.39 -10.24
N VAL A 24 1.20 -18.44 -11.16
CA VAL A 24 1.67 -17.06 -11.00
C VAL A 24 0.90 -16.35 -9.89
N TYR A 25 -0.43 -16.48 -9.84
CA TYR A 25 -1.26 -15.87 -8.79
C TYR A 25 -0.86 -16.34 -7.39
N SER A 26 -0.51 -17.62 -7.25
CA SER A 26 -0.05 -18.18 -5.97
C SER A 26 1.31 -17.60 -5.54
N LYS A 27 2.25 -17.46 -6.48
CA LYS A 27 3.56 -16.83 -6.23
C LYS A 27 3.43 -15.35 -5.84
N VAL A 28 2.63 -14.59 -6.60
CA VAL A 28 2.34 -13.17 -6.33
C VAL A 28 1.69 -13.02 -4.95
N THR A 29 0.69 -13.86 -4.64
CA THR A 29 0.01 -13.88 -3.32
C THR A 29 1.00 -14.11 -2.20
N LYS A 30 1.89 -15.10 -2.34
CA LYS A 30 2.88 -15.43 -1.31
C LYS A 30 3.88 -14.28 -1.10
N GLN A 31 4.39 -13.71 -2.18
CA GLN A 31 5.34 -12.59 -2.09
C GLN A 31 4.69 -11.32 -1.50
N LEU A 32 3.42 -11.07 -1.80
CA LEU A 32 2.66 -10.01 -1.16
C LEU A 32 2.44 -10.27 0.33
N ALA A 33 2.12 -11.51 0.72
CA ALA A 33 2.01 -11.91 2.12
C ALA A 33 3.33 -11.75 2.89
N ASP A 34 4.46 -12.13 2.29
CA ASP A 34 5.80 -11.95 2.87
C ASP A 34 6.15 -10.47 3.08
N ASN A 35 5.53 -9.56 2.31
CA ASN A 35 5.66 -8.11 2.45
C ASN A 35 4.57 -7.46 3.32
N GLY A 36 3.75 -8.27 4.02
CA GLY A 36 2.75 -7.79 4.97
C GLY A 36 1.41 -7.37 4.35
N PHE A 37 1.14 -7.78 3.11
CA PHE A 37 -0.16 -7.57 2.46
C PHE A 37 -1.04 -8.82 2.59
N THR A 38 -2.32 -8.63 2.90
CA THR A 38 -3.29 -9.69 3.13
C THR A 38 -4.51 -9.55 2.20
N LYS A 39 -5.22 -10.66 1.97
CA LYS A 39 -6.53 -10.69 1.31
C LYS A 39 -7.67 -10.43 2.29
N GLU A 40 -7.40 -10.03 3.52
CA GLU A 40 -8.44 -9.68 4.49
C GLU A 40 -8.48 -8.17 4.69
N SER A 41 -9.67 -7.59 4.58
CA SER A 41 -9.90 -6.20 4.95
C SER A 41 -9.79 -6.00 6.48
N PRO A 42 -9.62 -4.77 6.97
CA PRO A 42 -9.62 -4.47 8.41
C PRO A 42 -10.88 -4.93 9.17
N SER A 43 -11.98 -5.16 8.46
CA SER A 43 -13.26 -5.61 9.01
C SER A 43 -13.41 -7.14 9.03
N GLY A 44 -12.38 -7.90 8.63
CA GLY A 44 -12.42 -9.36 8.57
C GLY A 44 -13.12 -9.92 7.33
N VAL A 45 -13.38 -9.09 6.33
CA VAL A 45 -14.00 -9.52 5.06
C VAL A 45 -12.90 -9.89 4.06
N GLU A 46 -13.02 -11.05 3.45
CA GLU A 46 -12.13 -11.51 2.37
C GLU A 46 -12.30 -10.63 1.12
N LEU A 47 -11.18 -10.12 0.62
CA LEU A 47 -11.09 -9.26 -0.55
C LEU A 47 -11.06 -10.10 -1.83
N PRO A 48 -11.47 -9.52 -2.98
CA PRO A 48 -11.37 -10.19 -4.26
C PRO A 48 -9.95 -10.72 -4.55
N GLU A 49 -9.83 -11.74 -5.41
CA GLU A 49 -8.57 -12.46 -5.62
C GLU A 49 -7.37 -11.59 -6.01
N ASN A 50 -7.65 -10.46 -6.65
CA ASN A 50 -6.69 -9.53 -7.19
C ASN A 50 -6.53 -8.25 -6.35
N VAL A 51 -7.11 -8.23 -5.15
CA VAL A 51 -7.07 -7.09 -4.22
C VAL A 51 -6.37 -7.49 -2.93
N TYR A 52 -5.43 -6.66 -2.51
CA TYR A 52 -4.64 -6.88 -1.30
C TYR A 52 -4.60 -5.61 -0.46
N TYR A 53 -4.58 -5.80 0.85
CA TYR A 53 -4.58 -4.75 1.85
C TYR A 53 -3.33 -4.84 2.72
N GLY A 54 -2.68 -3.72 2.98
CA GLY A 54 -1.51 -3.63 3.85
C GLY A 54 -1.51 -2.36 4.68
N VAL A 55 -0.67 -2.33 5.71
CA VAL A 55 -0.44 -1.15 6.53
C VAL A 55 1.05 -0.91 6.63
N ILE A 56 1.49 0.27 6.18
CA ILE A 56 2.88 0.68 6.22
C ILE A 56 3.01 1.84 7.19
N ALA A 57 3.95 1.73 8.12
CA ALA A 57 4.31 2.83 9.01
C ALA A 57 5.51 3.58 8.45
N ARG A 58 5.44 4.92 8.44
CA ARG A 58 6.51 5.81 8.00
C ARG A 58 6.64 6.97 8.98
N PRO A 59 7.87 7.41 9.30
CA PRO A 59 8.07 8.66 10.02
C PRO A 59 7.65 9.82 9.12
N VAL A 60 6.84 10.72 9.67
CA VAL A 60 6.44 11.98 9.02
C VAL A 60 6.82 13.12 9.95
N GLU A 61 7.28 14.23 9.39
CA GLU A 61 7.66 15.40 10.17
C GLU A 61 6.42 16.19 10.60
N PHE A 62 6.35 16.47 11.90
CA PHE A 62 5.37 17.36 12.50
C PHE A 62 6.07 18.62 13.00
N ASP A 63 5.39 19.75 12.90
CA ASP A 63 5.85 20.98 13.54
C ASP A 63 5.75 20.88 15.08
N ASP A 64 6.27 21.89 15.77
CA ASP A 64 6.28 21.92 17.24
C ASP A 64 4.87 22.05 17.86
N GLU A 65 3.88 22.46 17.07
CA GLU A 65 2.46 22.51 17.45
C GLU A 65 1.74 21.18 17.17
N GLY A 66 2.42 20.23 16.53
CA GLY A 66 1.89 18.91 16.21
C GLY A 66 1.05 18.86 14.94
N HIS A 67 1.14 19.86 14.07
CA HIS A 67 0.56 19.83 12.73
C HIS A 67 1.51 19.17 11.72
N VAL A 68 0.94 18.71 10.63
CA VAL A 68 1.67 18.12 9.50
C VAL A 68 1.22 18.83 8.23
N SER A 69 2.18 19.16 7.37
CA SER A 69 1.85 19.78 6.10
C SER A 69 1.21 18.76 5.15
N VAL A 70 0.31 19.25 4.28
CA VAL A 70 -0.27 18.41 3.21
C VAL A 70 0.83 17.89 2.27
N GLY A 71 1.89 18.68 2.07
CA GLY A 71 3.06 18.30 1.26
C GLY A 71 3.80 17.10 1.84
N GLU A 72 4.02 17.08 3.16
CA GLU A 72 4.69 15.97 3.85
C GLU A 72 3.88 14.67 3.77
N LEU A 73 2.56 14.75 4.00
CA LEU A 73 1.68 13.59 3.86
C LEU A 73 1.65 13.06 2.43
N LYS A 74 1.62 13.97 1.45
CA LYS A 74 1.66 13.60 0.03
C LYS A 74 2.99 12.93 -0.33
N SER A 75 4.12 13.51 0.05
CA SER A 75 5.46 12.95 -0.16
C SER A 75 5.60 11.54 0.43
N ALA A 76 5.12 11.36 1.67
CA ALA A 76 5.09 10.04 2.31
C ALA A 76 4.23 9.03 1.53
N SER A 77 3.07 9.45 1.05
CA SER A 77 2.15 8.60 0.28
C SER A 77 2.70 8.25 -1.11
N ASP A 78 3.33 9.20 -1.78
CA ASP A 78 3.99 9.03 -3.09
C ASP A 78 5.19 8.08 -2.96
N SER A 79 6.00 8.22 -1.90
CA SER A 79 7.13 7.32 -1.63
C SER A 79 6.68 5.89 -1.32
N ILE A 80 5.59 5.72 -0.57
CA ILE A 80 5.00 4.40 -0.33
C ILE A 80 4.49 3.80 -1.65
N SER A 81 3.78 4.60 -2.46
CA SER A 81 3.24 4.16 -3.73
C SER A 81 4.35 3.70 -4.68
N ALA A 82 5.42 4.49 -4.82
CA ALA A 82 6.58 4.15 -5.64
C ALA A 82 7.22 2.83 -5.21
N ARG A 83 7.48 2.64 -3.91
CA ARG A 83 8.08 1.41 -3.40
C ARG A 83 7.20 0.17 -3.64
N VAL A 84 5.89 0.33 -3.51
CA VAL A 84 4.94 -0.77 -3.76
C VAL A 84 4.87 -1.09 -5.25
N ILE A 85 4.91 -0.08 -6.13
CA ILE A 85 5.00 -0.28 -7.58
C ILE A 85 6.29 -1.03 -7.94
N GLU A 86 7.45 -0.57 -7.45
CA GLU A 86 8.74 -1.24 -7.70
C GLU A 86 8.73 -2.70 -7.24
N LEU A 87 8.13 -2.98 -6.07
CA LEU A 87 7.96 -4.36 -5.59
C LEU A 87 7.11 -5.17 -6.58
N LEU A 88 5.95 -4.65 -6.99
CA LEU A 88 5.05 -5.37 -7.88
C LEU A 88 5.66 -5.56 -9.29
N GLU A 89 6.35 -4.58 -9.83
CA GLU A 89 7.09 -4.68 -11.09
C GLU A 89 8.13 -5.80 -11.01
N GLN A 90 8.93 -5.86 -9.94
CA GLN A 90 9.88 -6.96 -9.74
C GLN A 90 9.17 -8.32 -9.68
N ILE A 91 8.04 -8.41 -8.98
CA ILE A 91 7.25 -9.63 -8.89
C ILE A 91 6.76 -10.06 -10.28
N PHE A 92 6.21 -9.15 -11.07
CA PHE A 92 5.63 -9.49 -12.37
C PHE A 92 6.70 -9.73 -13.46
N ASP A 93 7.81 -8.99 -13.44
CA ASP A 93 8.94 -9.18 -14.36
C ASP A 93 9.60 -10.55 -14.14
N ILE A 94 9.80 -10.97 -12.88
CA ILE A 94 10.32 -12.31 -12.57
C ILE A 94 9.41 -13.42 -13.10
N ASN A 95 8.11 -13.15 -13.23
CA ASN A 95 7.12 -14.13 -13.68
C ASN A 95 6.71 -13.97 -15.15
N ASP A 96 7.31 -13.03 -15.89
CA ASP A 96 7.05 -12.74 -17.32
C ASP A 96 5.55 -12.48 -17.59
N VAL A 97 4.92 -11.61 -16.78
CA VAL A 97 3.47 -11.38 -16.80
C VAL A 97 3.12 -9.93 -17.13
N GLN A 98 2.36 -9.75 -18.22
CA GLN A 98 1.75 -8.47 -18.52
C GLN A 98 0.68 -8.14 -17.49
N ASN A 99 0.75 -6.92 -16.95
CA ASN A 99 -0.08 -6.50 -15.83
C ASN A 99 -0.59 -5.07 -16.04
N LYS A 100 -1.74 -4.78 -15.41
CA LYS A 100 -2.20 -3.42 -15.11
C LYS A 100 -2.39 -3.31 -13.61
N MET A 101 -1.73 -2.36 -12.99
CA MET A 101 -1.73 -2.22 -11.54
C MET A 101 -2.31 -0.88 -11.11
N LEU A 102 -3.01 -0.91 -9.98
CA LEU A 102 -3.49 0.26 -9.27
C LEU A 102 -3.08 0.12 -7.81
N VAL A 103 -2.32 1.09 -7.32
CA VAL A 103 -1.91 1.19 -5.92
C VAL A 103 -2.58 2.41 -5.33
N HIS A 104 -3.35 2.21 -4.26
CA HIS A 104 -3.99 3.28 -3.51
C HIS A 104 -3.36 3.36 -2.12
N VAL A 105 -2.87 4.55 -1.75
CA VAL A 105 -2.30 4.82 -0.44
C VAL A 105 -3.11 5.91 0.24
N GLY A 106 -3.59 5.62 1.44
CA GLY A 106 -4.35 6.55 2.27
C GLY A 106 -3.85 6.52 3.71
N ARG A 107 -3.90 7.64 4.41
CA ARG A 107 -3.54 7.67 5.83
C ARG A 107 -4.55 6.82 6.63
N LYS A 108 -4.06 5.90 7.48
CA LYS A 108 -4.90 4.92 8.19
C LYS A 108 -5.79 5.57 9.27
N SER A 109 -5.31 6.65 9.89
CA SER A 109 -6.07 7.36 10.92
C SER A 109 -5.80 8.85 10.81
N THR A 110 -6.87 9.62 10.64
CA THR A 110 -6.88 11.08 10.67
C THR A 110 -7.74 11.52 11.83
N SER A 111 -7.16 12.27 12.77
CA SER A 111 -7.91 12.99 13.81
C SER A 111 -7.95 14.46 13.42
N THR A 112 -9.14 14.99 13.18
CA THR A 112 -9.38 16.41 12.90
C THR A 112 -10.05 17.03 14.12
N THR A 113 -9.40 18.01 14.74
CA THR A 113 -10.00 18.83 15.80
C THR A 113 -10.25 20.21 15.22
N VAL A 114 -11.51 20.65 15.22
CA VAL A 114 -11.86 22.04 14.90
C VAL A 114 -11.66 22.86 16.17
N ILE A 115 -10.74 23.82 16.15
CA ILE A 115 -10.65 24.82 17.20
C ILE A 115 -11.72 25.88 16.91
N LYS A 116 -12.60 26.12 17.87
CA LYS A 116 -13.59 27.21 17.86
C LYS A 116 -13.02 28.42 18.59
#